data_AF-A0A954K4I4-F1
#
_entry.id   AF-A0A954K4I4-F1
#
_cell.length_a   1.000
_cell.length_b   1.000
_cell.length_c   1.000
_cell.angle_alpha   90.00
_cell.angle_beta   90.00
_cell.angle_gamma   90.00
#
_symmetry.space_group_name_H-M   'P 1'
#
loop_
_entity.id
_entity.type
_entity.pdbx_description
1 polymer ?
#
loop_
_entity_poly.entity_id
_entity_poly.type
_entity_poly.pdbx_seq_one_letter_code
_entity_poly.pdbx_strand_id
1 'polypeptide(L)'
;MTEPEDEEYMGSTPENIRAWAGKAPDTEWPHQDWDMEMACPEEANLILSLASEDCPQSDFFVSCLYIIVGSCVTTNGTSISRAKIDDLLLEGAKSSNKNVLHWVARSRDFLQNPEQFDQASWMEGGWALDDEIWRFPDEERIVIIEEIHEAFRGVPRGEVTLHEADVWDDYGSEEEAQKARSLDTENSWEEIPDEWIENCGGALAFYDPQSWQYYIPAYMIWTLKNFQISDSITADWTIYTFDFEENDPQSKNYHMERFHQLDQKQSAAVSRFLQYMSQDNVRVDGRVAGEALRKYWKQFDPTNEN
;
A
#
# COMPACT_ATOMS: atom_id res chain seq x y z
N MET A 1 -49.40 -18.48 -21.69
CA MET A 1 -48.75 -18.23 -20.40
C MET A 1 -47.91 -19.46 -20.14
N THR A 2 -46.75 -19.50 -20.79
CA THR A 2 -45.76 -20.56 -20.60
C THR A 2 -45.11 -20.30 -19.24
N GLU A 3 -45.09 -21.34 -18.40
CA GLU A 3 -44.33 -21.33 -17.14
C GLU A 3 -42.86 -20.97 -17.45
N PRO A 4 -42.16 -20.23 -16.57
CA PRO A 4 -40.74 -20.00 -16.74
C PRO A 4 -40.06 -21.37 -16.65
N GLU A 5 -39.26 -21.68 -17.65
CA GLU A 5 -38.41 -22.87 -17.69
C GLU A 5 -37.57 -22.92 -16.40
N ASP A 6 -37.50 -24.10 -15.78
CA ASP A 6 -36.61 -24.38 -14.67
C ASP A 6 -35.18 -23.93 -15.05
N GLU A 7 -34.71 -22.82 -14.48
CA GLU A 7 -33.28 -22.54 -14.40
C GLU A 7 -32.67 -23.70 -13.61
N GLU A 8 -32.00 -24.61 -14.32
CA GLU A 8 -31.32 -25.75 -13.75
C GLU A 8 -30.36 -25.25 -12.67
N TYR A 9 -30.72 -25.44 -11.39
CA TYR A 9 -29.95 -24.97 -10.24
C TYR A 9 -28.50 -25.48 -10.35
N MET A 10 -27.60 -24.58 -10.73
CA MET A 10 -26.18 -24.87 -10.86
C MET A 10 -25.54 -24.79 -9.48
N GLY A 11 -25.58 -25.91 -8.74
CA GLY A 11 -24.87 -25.99 -7.44
C GLY A 11 -23.35 -25.88 -7.58
N SER A 12 -22.68 -25.59 -6.47
CA SER A 12 -21.21 -25.42 -6.31
C SER A 12 -20.34 -26.68 -6.51
N THR A 13 -20.71 -27.59 -7.41
CA THR A 13 -19.86 -28.77 -7.69
C THR A 13 -18.56 -28.38 -8.42
N PRO A 14 -17.44 -29.09 -8.21
CA PRO A 14 -16.16 -28.84 -8.89
C PRO A 14 -16.28 -28.70 -10.41
N GLU A 15 -17.13 -29.51 -11.03
CA GLU A 15 -17.41 -29.48 -12.45
C GLU A 15 -18.10 -28.18 -12.87
N ASN A 16 -19.12 -27.75 -12.13
CA ASN A 16 -19.86 -26.51 -12.39
C ASN A 16 -18.97 -25.28 -12.18
N ILE A 17 -18.15 -25.29 -11.13
CA ILE A 17 -17.19 -24.22 -10.81
C ILE A 17 -16.25 -24.01 -11.99
N ARG A 18 -15.61 -25.08 -12.47
CA ARG A 18 -14.67 -25.00 -13.60
C ARG A 18 -15.37 -24.56 -14.89
N ALA A 19 -16.60 -25.02 -15.11
CA ALA A 19 -17.39 -24.61 -16.27
C ALA A 19 -17.74 -23.11 -16.25
N TRP A 20 -18.09 -22.57 -15.07
CA TRP A 20 -18.37 -21.15 -14.91
C TRP A 20 -17.11 -20.28 -14.96
N ALA A 21 -16.00 -20.74 -14.36
CA ALA A 21 -14.72 -20.04 -14.35
C ALA A 21 -14.18 -19.68 -15.74
N GLY A 22 -14.54 -20.46 -16.77
CA GLY A 22 -14.15 -20.24 -18.15
C GLY A 22 -15.09 -19.32 -18.95
N LYS A 23 -16.19 -18.82 -18.35
CA LYS A 23 -17.11 -17.90 -19.02
C LYS A 23 -16.53 -16.47 -19.07
N ALA A 24 -17.15 -15.61 -19.86
CA ALA A 24 -16.71 -14.23 -20.02
C ALA A 24 -16.78 -13.46 -18.69
N PRO A 25 -15.92 -12.45 -18.44
CA PRO A 25 -15.87 -11.72 -17.17
C PRO A 25 -17.20 -11.10 -16.73
N ASP A 26 -18.04 -10.70 -17.68
CA ASP A 26 -19.36 -10.09 -17.46
C ASP A 26 -20.49 -11.10 -17.20
N THR A 27 -20.15 -12.38 -17.06
CA THR A 27 -21.14 -13.42 -16.74
C THR A 27 -21.69 -13.21 -15.34
N GLU A 28 -23.02 -13.08 -15.23
CA GLU A 28 -23.71 -13.01 -13.94
C GLU A 28 -23.48 -14.27 -13.10
N TRP A 29 -23.61 -14.10 -11.78
CA TRP A 29 -23.55 -15.23 -10.86
C TRP A 29 -24.72 -16.17 -11.10
N PRO A 30 -24.53 -17.50 -10.96
CA PRO A 30 -25.61 -18.48 -11.12
C PRO A 30 -26.82 -18.22 -10.23
N HIS A 31 -26.62 -17.69 -9.01
CA HIS A 31 -27.69 -17.24 -8.12
C HIS A 31 -27.14 -16.33 -7.00
N GLN A 32 -28.05 -15.80 -6.18
CA GLN A 32 -27.73 -15.05 -4.97
C GLN A 32 -26.91 -15.91 -3.98
N ASP A 33 -25.95 -15.30 -3.29
CA ASP A 33 -25.07 -15.92 -2.29
C ASP A 33 -24.23 -17.11 -2.82
N TRP A 34 -24.02 -17.17 -4.14
CA TRP A 34 -23.24 -18.24 -4.75
C TRP A 34 -21.77 -18.23 -4.30
N ASP A 35 -21.19 -17.05 -4.09
CA ASP A 35 -19.89 -16.84 -3.45
C ASP A 35 -19.79 -17.46 -2.04
N MET A 36 -20.86 -17.35 -1.23
CA MET A 36 -20.94 -17.95 0.10
C MET A 36 -21.07 -19.48 0.05
N GLU A 37 -21.84 -20.01 -0.91
CA GLU A 37 -21.89 -21.46 -1.17
C GLU A 37 -20.51 -21.97 -1.63
N MET A 38 -19.83 -21.14 -2.44
CA MET A 38 -18.54 -21.44 -3.03
C MET A 38 -17.38 -21.41 -2.05
N ALA A 39 -17.41 -20.51 -1.06
CA ALA A 39 -16.36 -20.32 -0.07
C ALA A 39 -16.28 -21.47 0.97
N CYS A 40 -16.30 -22.71 0.49
CA CYS A 40 -16.26 -23.90 1.33
C CYS A 40 -14.82 -24.43 1.52
N PRO A 41 -14.50 -25.02 2.68
CA PRO A 41 -13.17 -25.56 2.97
C PRO A 41 -12.71 -26.66 2.01
N GLU A 42 -13.65 -27.46 1.51
CA GLU A 42 -13.40 -28.60 0.63
C GLU A 42 -12.83 -28.15 -0.71
N GLU A 43 -13.34 -27.04 -1.26
CA GLU A 43 -12.95 -26.50 -2.56
C GLU A 43 -11.89 -25.41 -2.47
N ALA A 44 -11.40 -25.07 -1.28
CA ALA A 44 -10.42 -23.99 -1.09
C ALA A 44 -9.15 -24.11 -1.98
N ASN A 45 -8.68 -25.33 -2.22
CA ASN A 45 -7.55 -25.57 -3.13
C ASN A 45 -7.93 -25.34 -4.61
N LEU A 46 -9.15 -25.70 -5.00
CA LEU A 46 -9.67 -25.46 -6.35
C LEU A 46 -9.82 -23.97 -6.59
N ILE A 47 -10.43 -23.25 -5.65
CA ILE A 47 -10.60 -21.79 -5.69
C ILE A 47 -9.24 -21.12 -5.85
N LEU A 48 -8.24 -21.48 -5.04
CA LEU A 48 -6.89 -20.95 -5.17
C LEU A 48 -6.27 -21.23 -6.54
N SER A 49 -6.50 -22.42 -7.11
CA SER A 49 -6.00 -22.76 -8.44
C SER A 49 -6.67 -21.98 -9.58
N LEU A 50 -7.92 -21.54 -9.38
CA LEU A 50 -8.69 -20.77 -10.35
C LEU A 50 -8.47 -19.27 -10.22
N ALA A 51 -7.98 -18.79 -9.07
CA ALA A 51 -7.46 -17.43 -8.89
C ALA A 51 -6.12 -17.24 -9.65
N SER A 52 -6.17 -17.33 -10.97
CA SER A 52 -5.01 -17.29 -11.88
C SER A 52 -5.22 -16.28 -13.00
N GLU A 53 -4.14 -15.75 -13.57
CA GLU A 53 -4.20 -14.76 -14.66
C GLU A 53 -4.92 -15.30 -15.92
N ASP A 54 -4.94 -16.61 -16.10
CA ASP A 54 -5.61 -17.28 -17.22
C ASP A 54 -7.13 -17.46 -17.00
N CYS A 55 -7.64 -17.15 -15.80
CA CYS A 55 -9.06 -17.27 -15.49
C CYS A 55 -9.77 -15.91 -15.60
N PRO A 56 -10.76 -15.77 -16.53
CA PRO A 56 -11.55 -14.55 -16.67
C PRO A 56 -12.28 -14.12 -15.39
N GLN A 57 -12.54 -15.08 -14.49
CA GLN A 57 -13.25 -14.90 -13.24
C GLN A 57 -12.32 -14.90 -12.02
N SER A 58 -11.02 -14.64 -12.21
CA SER A 58 -10.01 -14.72 -11.14
C SER A 58 -10.39 -13.91 -9.91
N ASP A 59 -10.93 -12.70 -10.08
CA ASP A 59 -11.24 -11.79 -8.97
C ASP A 59 -12.36 -12.34 -8.08
N PHE A 60 -13.34 -13.02 -8.68
CA PHE A 60 -14.37 -13.75 -7.93
C PHE A 60 -13.77 -14.84 -7.03
N PHE A 61 -12.80 -15.59 -7.53
CA PHE A 61 -12.15 -16.63 -6.72
C PHE A 61 -11.28 -16.05 -5.60
N VAL A 62 -10.62 -14.92 -5.84
CA VAL A 62 -9.94 -14.16 -4.78
C VAL A 62 -10.94 -13.72 -3.71
N SER A 63 -12.16 -13.33 -4.10
CA SER A 63 -13.23 -13.04 -3.13
C SER A 63 -13.57 -14.20 -2.23
N CYS A 64 -13.79 -15.36 -2.83
CA CYS A 64 -14.09 -16.58 -2.08
C CYS A 64 -12.98 -16.94 -1.08
N LEU A 65 -11.70 -16.69 -1.42
CA LEU A 65 -10.58 -16.92 -0.52
C LEU A 65 -10.62 -16.01 0.72
N TYR A 66 -11.08 -14.76 0.60
CA TYR A 66 -11.27 -13.89 1.77
C TYR A 66 -12.41 -14.37 2.67
N ILE A 67 -13.54 -14.79 2.08
CA ILE A 67 -14.66 -15.37 2.83
C ILE A 67 -14.21 -16.60 3.62
N ILE A 68 -13.36 -17.45 3.02
CA ILE A 68 -12.79 -18.64 3.68
C ILE A 68 -11.92 -18.25 4.89
N VAL A 69 -11.02 -17.28 4.74
CA VAL A 69 -10.17 -16.80 5.84
C VAL A 69 -11.01 -16.16 6.94
N GLY A 70 -12.00 -15.36 6.57
CA GLY A 70 -12.96 -14.78 7.49
C GLY A 70 -13.71 -15.85 8.28
N SER A 71 -14.20 -16.87 7.60
CA SER A 71 -14.93 -17.99 8.21
C SER A 71 -14.09 -18.74 9.26
N CYS A 72 -12.76 -18.80 9.09
CA CYS A 72 -11.85 -19.32 10.11
C CYS A 72 -11.94 -18.52 11.41
N VAL A 73 -12.02 -17.19 11.33
CA VAL A 73 -12.02 -16.30 12.48
C VAL A 73 -13.40 -16.23 13.14
N THR A 74 -14.48 -16.01 12.37
CA THR A 74 -15.86 -15.96 12.95
C THR A 74 -16.24 -17.23 13.69
N THR A 75 -15.81 -18.38 13.18
CA THR A 75 -16.22 -19.68 13.72
C THR A 75 -15.21 -20.23 14.71
N ASN A 76 -14.17 -19.45 15.07
CA ASN A 76 -13.04 -19.90 15.89
C ASN A 76 -12.43 -21.23 15.41
N GLY A 77 -12.29 -21.37 14.09
CA GLY A 77 -11.70 -22.53 13.44
C GLY A 77 -12.63 -23.73 13.28
N THR A 78 -13.93 -23.59 13.58
CA THR A 78 -14.90 -24.69 13.49
C THR A 78 -15.24 -25.03 12.03
N SER A 79 -15.43 -24.01 11.18
CA SER A 79 -15.73 -24.24 9.75
C SER A 79 -14.48 -24.61 8.95
N ILE A 80 -13.35 -23.97 9.23
CA ILE A 80 -12.06 -24.29 8.62
C ILE A 80 -10.96 -24.10 9.65
N SER A 81 -10.04 -25.07 9.76
CA SER A 81 -8.97 -24.99 10.74
C SER A 81 -7.92 -23.94 10.34
N ARG A 82 -7.29 -23.31 11.34
CA ARG A 82 -6.16 -22.39 11.13
C ARG A 82 -5.02 -23.03 10.33
N ALA A 83 -4.70 -24.30 10.58
CA ALA A 83 -3.66 -25.02 9.85
C ALA A 83 -3.96 -25.11 8.34
N LYS A 84 -5.21 -25.35 7.97
CA LYS A 84 -5.64 -25.39 6.56
C LYS A 84 -5.52 -24.03 5.89
N ILE A 85 -5.82 -22.94 6.61
CA ILE A 85 -5.59 -21.58 6.13
C ILE A 85 -4.11 -21.32 5.93
N ASP A 86 -3.27 -21.66 6.91
CA ASP A 86 -1.81 -21.46 6.80
C ASP A 86 -1.22 -22.23 5.60
N ASP A 87 -1.70 -23.44 5.32
CA ASP A 87 -1.32 -24.21 4.12
C ASP A 87 -1.75 -23.52 2.81
N LEU A 88 -2.97 -22.98 2.76
CA LEU A 88 -3.46 -22.23 1.59
C LEU A 88 -2.64 -20.95 1.37
N LEU A 89 -2.28 -20.24 2.44
CA LEU A 89 -1.43 -19.05 2.37
C LEU A 89 -0.01 -19.39 1.90
N LEU A 90 0.51 -20.56 2.28
CA LEU A 90 1.81 -21.04 1.84
C LEU A 90 1.82 -21.42 0.35
N GLU A 91 0.75 -22.04 -0.16
CA GLU A 91 0.62 -22.30 -1.60
C GLU A 91 0.34 -21.02 -2.40
N GLY A 92 -0.53 -20.14 -1.92
CA GLY A 92 -0.84 -18.87 -2.57
C GLY A 92 0.39 -17.97 -2.73
N ALA A 93 1.33 -18.04 -1.78
CA ALA A 93 2.59 -17.30 -1.85
C ALA A 93 3.49 -17.67 -3.03
N LYS A 94 3.20 -18.77 -3.74
CA LYS A 94 3.91 -19.22 -4.94
C LYS A 94 3.23 -18.78 -6.24
N SER A 95 2.07 -18.14 -6.16
CA SER A 95 1.31 -17.69 -7.32
C SER A 95 2.04 -16.55 -8.05
N SER A 96 1.90 -16.49 -9.37
CA SER A 96 2.27 -15.30 -10.16
C SER A 96 1.17 -14.25 -10.16
N ASN A 97 -0.06 -14.62 -9.79
CA ASN A 97 -1.20 -13.71 -9.76
C ASN A 97 -1.06 -12.72 -8.60
N LYS A 98 -0.96 -11.43 -8.94
CA LYS A 98 -0.82 -10.34 -7.97
C LYS A 98 -1.97 -10.31 -6.96
N ASN A 99 -3.21 -10.60 -7.36
CA ASN A 99 -4.36 -10.58 -6.45
C ASN A 99 -4.32 -11.72 -5.41
N VAL A 100 -3.71 -12.86 -5.76
CA VAL A 100 -3.46 -13.95 -4.81
C VAL A 100 -2.36 -13.59 -3.82
N LEU A 101 -1.25 -13.01 -4.30
CA LEU A 101 -0.15 -12.57 -3.42
C LEU A 101 -0.62 -11.51 -2.41
N HIS A 102 -1.50 -10.61 -2.83
CA HIS A 102 -2.20 -9.68 -1.95
C HIS A 102 -3.02 -10.37 -0.87
N TRP A 103 -3.89 -11.29 -1.30
CA TRP A 103 -4.72 -12.06 -0.39
C TRP A 103 -3.87 -12.77 0.67
N VAL A 104 -2.71 -13.32 0.30
CA VAL A 104 -1.78 -13.94 1.25
C VAL A 104 -1.28 -12.96 2.30
N ALA A 105 -0.79 -11.79 1.88
CA ALA A 105 -0.24 -10.79 2.79
C ALA A 105 -1.31 -10.26 3.77
N ARG A 106 -2.47 -9.86 3.26
CA ARG A 106 -3.59 -9.33 4.07
C ARG A 106 -4.16 -10.39 5.01
N SER A 107 -4.33 -11.61 4.54
CA SER A 107 -4.83 -12.69 5.38
C SER A 107 -3.87 -12.99 6.54
N ARG A 108 -2.54 -12.89 6.34
CA ARG A 108 -1.58 -13.05 7.45
C ARG A 108 -1.71 -11.96 8.50
N ASP A 109 -1.83 -10.71 8.07
CA ASP A 109 -1.97 -9.56 8.95
C ASP A 109 -3.31 -9.59 9.72
N PHE A 110 -4.41 -9.82 9.01
CA PHE A 110 -5.73 -10.06 9.60
C PHE A 110 -5.72 -11.18 10.64
N LEU A 111 -5.06 -12.29 10.32
CA LEU A 111 -4.99 -13.45 11.22
C LEU A 111 -4.08 -13.23 12.44
N GLN A 112 -3.27 -12.16 12.45
CA GLN A 112 -2.47 -11.73 13.61
C GLN A 112 -3.27 -10.78 14.49
N ASN A 113 -4.02 -9.83 13.92
CA ASN A 113 -4.72 -8.77 14.64
C ASN A 113 -6.18 -8.57 14.18
N PRO A 114 -7.06 -9.59 14.26
CA PRO A 114 -8.40 -9.55 13.65
C PRO A 114 -9.30 -8.45 14.21
N GLU A 115 -9.07 -7.99 15.44
CA GLU A 115 -9.81 -6.91 16.10
C GLU A 115 -9.58 -5.52 15.50
N GLN A 116 -8.53 -5.35 14.69
CA GLN A 116 -8.24 -4.08 14.00
C GLN A 116 -9.06 -3.91 12.72
N PHE A 117 -9.84 -4.93 12.34
CA PHE A 117 -10.54 -4.99 11.06
C PHE A 117 -12.06 -5.00 11.25
N ASP A 118 -12.78 -4.27 10.40
CA ASP A 118 -14.25 -4.30 10.39
C ASP A 118 -14.76 -5.68 9.97
N GLN A 119 -15.57 -6.28 10.85
CA GLN A 119 -16.13 -7.62 10.69
C GLN A 119 -16.99 -7.73 9.43
N ALA A 120 -17.74 -6.68 9.09
CA ALA A 120 -18.65 -6.70 7.94
C ALA A 120 -17.89 -6.78 6.61
N SER A 121 -16.70 -6.16 6.53
CA SER A 121 -15.95 -6.05 5.28
C SER A 121 -15.39 -7.38 4.75
N TRP A 122 -15.16 -8.37 5.60
CA TRP A 122 -14.54 -9.64 5.20
C TRP A 122 -15.47 -10.86 5.25
N MET A 123 -16.60 -10.78 5.97
CA MET A 123 -17.58 -11.90 6.03
C MET A 123 -18.32 -12.11 4.72
N GLU A 124 -18.50 -11.06 3.94
CA GLU A 124 -19.22 -11.07 2.65
C GLU A 124 -18.26 -10.99 1.45
N GLY A 125 -16.95 -11.18 1.68
CA GLY A 125 -15.95 -11.01 0.62
C GLY A 125 -15.79 -9.56 0.16
N GLY A 126 -16.24 -8.57 0.94
CA GLY A 126 -16.13 -7.15 0.61
C GLY A 126 -14.69 -6.68 0.35
N TRP A 127 -13.71 -7.30 1.01
CA TRP A 127 -12.27 -7.14 0.72
C TRP A 127 -11.83 -7.59 -0.67
N ALA A 128 -12.73 -8.17 -1.47
CA ALA A 128 -12.56 -8.57 -2.86
C ALA A 128 -13.15 -7.57 -3.88
N LEU A 129 -13.99 -6.63 -3.42
CA LEU A 129 -14.80 -5.74 -4.25
C LEU A 129 -14.58 -4.25 -3.94
N ASP A 130 -13.74 -3.92 -2.97
CA ASP A 130 -13.46 -2.52 -2.61
C ASP A 130 -12.42 -1.84 -3.52
N ASP A 131 -12.91 -1.25 -4.62
CA ASP A 131 -12.16 -0.46 -5.61
C ASP A 131 -11.33 0.69 -5.02
N GLU A 132 -11.65 1.17 -3.81
CA GLU A 132 -10.86 2.21 -3.14
C GLU A 132 -9.69 1.65 -2.33
N ILE A 133 -9.74 0.36 -1.96
CA ILE A 133 -8.67 -0.38 -1.25
C ILE A 133 -7.78 -1.17 -2.24
N TRP A 134 -8.13 -1.18 -3.54
CA TRP A 134 -7.57 -2.00 -4.63
C TRP A 134 -6.32 -1.49 -5.33
N ARG A 135 -5.30 -1.05 -4.59
CA ARG A 135 -3.97 -0.93 -5.21
C ARG A 135 -2.88 -1.50 -4.31
N PHE A 136 -2.34 -2.68 -4.71
CA PHE A 136 -0.87 -2.82 -4.79
C PHE A 136 -0.41 -1.55 -5.48
N PRO A 137 0.81 -1.06 -5.20
CA PRO A 137 1.38 -0.05 -6.08
C PRO A 137 1.07 -0.43 -7.50
N ASP A 138 0.26 0.41 -8.17
CA ASP A 138 0.03 0.22 -9.58
C ASP A 138 1.41 0.15 -10.23
N GLU A 139 1.52 -0.47 -11.40
CA GLU A 139 2.86 -0.76 -11.95
C GLU A 139 3.74 0.50 -12.02
N GLU A 140 3.13 1.68 -12.16
CA GLU A 140 3.79 2.97 -12.01
C GLU A 140 4.34 3.20 -10.59
N ARG A 141 3.54 3.02 -9.53
CA ARG A 141 3.98 3.17 -8.14
C ARG A 141 5.07 2.16 -7.74
N ILE A 142 5.07 0.92 -8.24
CA ILE A 142 6.19 -0.03 -8.02
C ILE A 142 7.47 0.53 -8.64
N VAL A 143 7.39 0.97 -9.90
CA VAL A 143 8.53 1.54 -10.63
C VAL A 143 9.07 2.78 -9.91
N ILE A 144 8.21 3.67 -9.43
CA ILE A 144 8.64 4.85 -8.67
C ILE A 144 9.37 4.47 -7.38
N ILE A 145 8.89 3.45 -6.65
CA ILE A 145 9.57 2.96 -5.44
C ILE A 145 10.98 2.44 -5.78
N GLU A 146 11.12 1.65 -6.86
CA GLU A 146 12.42 1.16 -7.33
C GLU A 146 13.35 2.32 -7.77
N GLU A 147 12.81 3.32 -8.47
CA GLU A 147 13.55 4.52 -8.88
C GLU A 147 14.06 5.31 -7.66
N ILE A 148 13.24 5.46 -6.61
CA ILE A 148 13.64 6.10 -5.36
C ILE A 148 14.75 5.28 -4.68
N HIS A 149 14.59 3.95 -4.58
CA HIS A 149 15.63 3.09 -4.00
C HIS A 149 16.97 3.25 -4.73
N GLU A 150 16.99 3.18 -6.05
CA GLU A 150 18.21 3.31 -6.83
C GLU A 150 18.82 4.72 -6.76
N ALA A 151 18.00 5.77 -6.74
CA ALA A 151 18.46 7.16 -6.69
C ALA A 151 19.07 7.54 -5.34
N PHE A 152 18.55 6.99 -4.24
CA PHE A 152 18.99 7.32 -2.89
C PHE A 152 19.90 6.26 -2.25
N ARG A 153 20.24 5.17 -2.96
CA ARG A 153 21.12 4.12 -2.44
C ARG A 153 22.45 4.69 -1.93
N GLY A 154 22.79 4.35 -0.69
CA GLY A 154 24.08 4.71 -0.09
C GLY A 154 24.23 6.19 0.27
N VAL A 155 23.13 6.96 0.31
CA VAL A 155 23.14 8.31 0.89
C VAL A 155 23.59 8.21 2.36
N PRO A 156 24.58 9.01 2.80
CA PRO A 156 25.05 8.98 4.18
C PRO A 156 24.08 9.73 5.10
N ARG A 157 23.95 9.24 6.34
CA ARG A 157 23.18 9.90 7.40
C ARG A 157 23.82 11.22 7.80
N GLY A 158 22.99 12.24 8.01
CA GLY A 158 23.43 13.54 8.53
C GLY A 158 23.57 13.56 10.04
N GLU A 159 23.57 14.76 10.61
CA GLU A 159 23.77 14.97 12.04
C GLU A 159 22.49 14.72 12.85
N VAL A 160 21.33 14.98 12.28
CA VAL A 160 20.01 14.83 12.92
C VAL A 160 19.38 13.49 12.56
N THR A 161 18.91 12.76 13.55
CA THR A 161 18.29 11.44 13.50
C THR A 161 16.76 11.55 13.64
N LEU A 162 16.06 10.49 13.25
CA LEU A 162 14.59 10.48 13.18
C LEU A 162 13.94 10.77 14.52
N HIS A 163 14.26 10.00 15.56
CA HIS A 163 13.58 10.14 16.85
C HIS A 163 14.03 11.39 17.62
N GLU A 164 15.25 11.88 17.42
CA GLU A 164 15.67 13.14 18.08
C GLU A 164 14.95 14.35 17.46
N ALA A 165 14.72 14.34 16.14
CA ALA A 165 13.95 15.37 15.45
C ALA A 165 12.48 15.36 15.87
N ASP A 166 11.90 14.18 16.05
CA ASP A 166 10.52 14.00 16.51
C ASP A 166 10.31 14.56 17.93
N VAL A 167 11.27 14.33 18.83
CA VAL A 167 11.26 14.93 20.18
C VAL A 167 11.25 16.46 20.11
N TRP A 168 11.97 17.08 19.16
CA TRP A 168 11.97 18.54 19.02
C TRP A 168 10.64 19.09 18.48
N ASP A 169 9.96 18.36 17.60
CA ASP A 169 8.60 18.72 17.16
C ASP A 169 7.61 18.73 18.34
N ASP A 170 7.75 17.75 19.23
CA ASP A 170 6.97 17.64 20.47
C ASP A 170 7.42 18.58 21.60
N TYR A 171 8.27 19.58 21.31
CA TYR A 171 8.83 20.55 22.27
C TYR A 171 9.61 19.90 23.42
N GLY A 172 10.16 18.72 23.19
CA GLY A 172 11.00 17.99 24.13
C GLY A 172 12.35 18.65 24.37
N SER A 173 13.02 18.20 25.43
CA SER A 173 14.32 18.71 25.86
C SER A 173 15.49 18.05 25.13
N GLU A 174 16.65 18.71 25.17
CA GLU A 174 17.91 18.17 24.63
C GLU A 174 18.29 16.82 25.26
N GLU A 175 17.97 16.61 26.54
CA GLU A 175 18.23 15.34 27.23
C GLU A 175 17.34 14.21 26.68
N GLU A 176 16.10 14.52 26.34
CA GLU A 176 15.17 13.56 25.71
C GLU A 176 15.60 13.24 24.28
N ALA A 177 15.97 14.26 23.49
CA ALA A 177 16.47 14.09 22.13
C ALA A 177 17.72 13.20 22.10
N GLN A 178 18.68 13.43 23.02
CA GLN A 178 19.89 12.62 23.12
C GLN A 178 19.61 11.16 23.49
N LYS A 179 18.56 10.88 24.27
CA LYS A 179 18.12 9.51 24.56
C LYS A 179 17.41 8.90 23.36
N ALA A 180 16.52 9.64 22.71
CA ALA A 180 15.75 9.20 21.55
C ALA A 180 16.68 8.82 20.38
N ARG A 181 17.74 9.59 20.13
CA ARG A 181 18.80 9.29 19.16
C ARG A 181 19.40 7.88 19.28
N SER A 182 19.39 7.29 20.48
CA SER A 182 19.92 5.93 20.67
C SER A 182 19.03 4.82 20.10
N LEU A 183 17.79 5.15 19.70
CA LEU A 183 16.87 4.26 19.00
C LEU A 183 17.24 4.11 17.51
N ASP A 184 17.83 5.16 16.92
CA ASP A 184 18.22 5.24 15.51
C ASP A 184 19.52 4.46 15.21
N THR A 185 19.38 3.13 15.22
CA THR A 185 20.48 2.17 15.07
C THR A 185 20.69 1.65 13.65
N GLU A 186 19.85 2.09 12.71
CA GLU A 186 19.92 1.75 11.29
C GLU A 186 21.27 2.16 10.66
N ASN A 187 21.78 1.34 9.75
CA ASN A 187 23.01 1.64 9.01
C ASN A 187 22.70 2.31 7.67
N SER A 188 21.49 2.14 7.16
CA SER A 188 20.99 2.71 5.92
C SER A 188 19.53 3.13 6.11
N TRP A 189 19.11 4.14 5.37
CA TRP A 189 17.72 4.58 5.38
C TRP A 189 16.76 3.46 4.92
N GLU A 190 17.27 2.49 4.15
CA GLU A 190 16.53 1.31 3.68
C GLU A 190 16.10 0.37 4.82
N GLU A 191 16.74 0.47 5.99
CA GLU A 191 16.46 -0.36 7.15
C GLU A 191 15.43 0.28 8.11
N ILE A 192 15.00 1.52 7.84
CA ILE A 192 14.07 2.25 8.70
C ILE A 192 12.68 1.58 8.63
N PRO A 193 12.10 1.18 9.78
CA PRO A 193 10.75 0.62 9.81
C PRO A 193 9.68 1.61 9.33
N ASP A 194 8.70 1.11 8.55
CA ASP A 194 7.55 1.89 8.09
C ASP A 194 6.77 2.51 9.28
N GLU A 195 6.66 1.79 10.41
CA GLU A 195 6.04 2.29 11.65
C GLU A 195 6.74 3.54 12.22
N TRP A 196 8.07 3.63 12.09
CA TRP A 196 8.81 4.80 12.58
C TRP A 196 8.55 6.01 11.70
N ILE A 197 8.48 5.82 10.38
CA ILE A 197 8.16 6.88 9.44
C ILE A 197 6.74 7.41 9.70
N GLU A 198 5.77 6.51 9.91
CA GLU A 198 4.39 6.89 10.21
C GLU A 198 4.26 7.71 11.50
N ASN A 199 4.93 7.27 12.57
CA ASN A 199 4.83 7.90 13.89
C ASN A 199 5.66 9.17 14.01
N CYS A 200 6.81 9.25 13.34
CA CYS A 200 7.72 10.39 13.42
C CYS A 200 7.54 11.34 12.23
N GLY A 201 6.31 11.63 11.84
CA GLY A 201 6.01 12.52 10.72
C GLY A 201 6.56 13.95 10.91
N GLY A 202 6.57 14.45 12.15
CA GLY A 202 6.94 15.83 12.48
C GLY A 202 8.43 16.11 12.30
N ALA A 203 9.25 15.06 12.37
CA ALA A 203 10.70 15.13 12.22
C ALA A 203 11.17 15.79 10.90
N LEU A 204 10.37 15.70 9.82
CA LEU A 204 10.68 16.30 8.50
C LEU A 204 11.01 17.80 8.58
N ALA A 205 10.41 18.53 9.52
CA ALA A 205 10.63 19.96 9.70
C ALA A 205 11.98 20.30 10.36
N PHE A 206 12.62 19.34 11.04
CA PHE A 206 13.79 19.59 11.90
C PHE A 206 15.12 19.10 11.32
N TYR A 207 15.09 18.31 10.25
CA TYR A 207 16.31 17.84 9.61
C TYR A 207 17.18 18.97 9.04
N ASP A 208 18.49 18.87 9.24
CA ASP A 208 19.45 19.56 8.39
C ASP A 208 19.41 19.01 6.95
N PRO A 209 19.98 19.71 5.94
CA PRO A 209 19.93 19.25 4.55
C PRO A 209 20.46 17.83 4.30
N GLN A 210 21.50 17.38 5.00
CA GLN A 210 22.07 16.04 4.82
C GLN A 210 21.14 14.97 5.43
N SER A 211 20.60 15.23 6.62
CA SER A 211 19.63 14.33 7.26
C SER A 211 18.34 14.25 6.47
N TRP A 212 17.88 15.38 5.92
CA TRP A 212 16.71 15.41 5.05
C TRP A 212 16.92 14.54 3.80
N GLN A 213 18.07 14.68 3.12
CA GLN A 213 18.42 13.83 1.98
C GLN A 213 18.45 12.33 2.36
N TYR A 214 18.90 11.99 3.57
CA TYR A 214 18.95 10.61 4.06
C TYR A 214 17.56 10.01 4.34
N TYR A 215 16.68 10.74 5.03
CA TYR A 215 15.39 10.23 5.47
C TYR A 215 14.28 10.37 4.43
N ILE A 216 14.32 11.39 3.57
CA ILE A 216 13.26 11.65 2.58
C ILE A 216 12.88 10.46 1.68
N PRO A 217 13.79 9.58 1.20
CA PRO A 217 13.37 8.40 0.43
C PRO A 217 12.46 7.46 1.23
N ALA A 218 12.69 7.28 2.53
CA ALA A 218 11.85 6.43 3.37
C ALA A 218 10.44 7.02 3.51
N TYR A 219 10.31 8.34 3.70
CA TYR A 219 9.02 9.03 3.72
C TYR A 219 8.27 8.92 2.39
N MET A 220 8.95 9.12 1.25
CA MET A 220 8.32 8.98 -0.07
C MET A 220 7.82 7.55 -0.31
N ILE A 221 8.63 6.54 0.02
CA ILE A 221 8.24 5.13 -0.15
C ILE A 221 7.11 4.75 0.78
N TRP A 222 7.17 5.15 2.06
CA TRP A 222 6.09 4.94 3.02
C TRP A 222 4.80 5.58 2.51
N THR A 223 4.87 6.82 2.02
CA THR A 223 3.70 7.52 1.45
C THR A 223 3.13 6.73 0.28
N LEU A 224 3.96 6.31 -0.68
CA LEU A 224 3.51 5.50 -1.82
C LEU A 224 2.87 4.18 -1.37
N LYS A 225 3.38 3.54 -0.32
CA LYS A 225 2.78 2.29 0.20
C LYS A 225 1.45 2.51 0.92
N ASN A 226 1.32 3.62 1.66
CA ASN A 226 0.32 3.72 2.73
C ASN A 226 -0.72 4.84 2.56
N PHE A 227 -0.56 5.80 1.64
CA PHE A 227 -1.47 6.96 1.53
C PHE A 227 -2.95 6.61 1.29
N GLN A 228 -3.24 5.40 0.79
CA GLN A 228 -4.61 4.94 0.54
C GLN A 228 -5.23 4.18 1.71
N ILE A 229 -4.40 3.73 2.67
CA ILE A 229 -4.81 2.81 3.75
C ILE A 229 -4.56 3.37 5.16
N SER A 230 -3.60 4.28 5.32
CA SER A 230 -3.34 4.96 6.58
C SER A 230 -4.02 6.33 6.59
N ASP A 231 -4.61 6.67 7.74
CA ASP A 231 -5.14 8.02 8.01
C ASP A 231 -4.06 8.97 8.58
N SER A 232 -2.79 8.56 8.59
CA SER A 232 -1.70 9.38 9.11
C SER A 232 -1.41 10.59 8.21
N ILE A 233 -1.25 11.75 8.85
CA ILE A 233 -0.89 13.02 8.18
C ILE A 233 0.53 13.00 7.59
N THR A 234 1.34 11.98 7.89
CA THR A 234 2.71 11.82 7.39
C THR A 234 2.78 11.88 5.86
N ALA A 235 1.75 11.41 5.14
CA ALA A 235 1.70 11.49 3.67
C ALA A 235 1.67 12.95 3.18
N ASP A 236 0.82 13.78 3.80
CA ASP A 236 0.72 15.19 3.48
C ASP A 236 1.99 15.96 3.88
N TRP A 237 2.55 15.68 5.05
CA TRP A 237 3.82 16.28 5.49
C TRP A 237 4.98 15.94 4.55
N THR A 238 5.00 14.71 4.03
CA THR A 238 5.95 14.30 2.99
C THR A 238 5.79 15.12 1.72
N ILE A 239 4.57 15.47 1.31
CA ILE A 239 4.33 16.35 0.17
C ILE A 239 4.77 17.80 0.48
N TYR A 240 4.40 18.31 1.66
CA TYR A 240 4.66 19.71 2.03
C TYR A 240 6.14 20.04 2.14
N THR A 241 7.01 19.09 2.49
CA THR A 241 8.45 19.35 2.53
C THR A 241 9.04 19.74 1.16
N PHE A 242 8.35 19.43 0.05
CA PHE A 242 8.77 19.74 -1.31
C PHE A 242 8.18 21.04 -1.86
N ASP A 243 7.26 21.67 -1.13
CA ASP A 243 6.72 22.99 -1.47
C ASP A 243 7.39 24.10 -0.66
N PHE A 244 7.28 25.34 -1.14
CA PHE A 244 7.71 26.53 -0.40
C PHE A 244 6.83 27.73 -0.74
N GLU A 245 6.81 28.70 0.18
CA GLU A 245 6.10 29.96 -0.02
C GLU A 245 6.93 30.92 -0.89
N GLU A 246 6.46 31.23 -2.10
CA GLU A 246 7.19 32.12 -3.03
C GLU A 246 7.36 33.55 -2.50
N ASN A 247 6.43 34.00 -1.66
CA ASN A 247 6.43 35.35 -1.09
C ASN A 247 7.24 35.46 0.21
N ASP A 248 7.80 34.36 0.72
CA ASP A 248 8.70 34.35 1.86
C ASP A 248 10.12 33.92 1.44
N PRO A 249 11.05 34.88 1.29
CA PRO A 249 12.44 34.57 0.97
C PRO A 249 13.13 33.66 1.98
N GLN A 250 12.72 33.68 3.26
CA GLN A 250 13.31 32.84 4.28
C GLN A 250 12.90 31.38 4.09
N SER A 251 11.59 31.11 3.96
CA SER A 251 11.07 29.80 3.56
C SER A 251 11.74 29.31 2.28
N LYS A 252 11.77 30.14 1.23
CA LYS A 252 12.39 29.74 -0.04
C LYS A 252 13.85 29.34 0.12
N ASN A 253 14.68 30.13 0.83
CA ASN A 253 16.08 29.80 1.01
C ASN A 253 16.27 28.49 1.79
N TYR A 254 15.49 28.28 2.84
CA TYR A 254 15.49 27.06 3.63
C TYR A 254 15.23 25.80 2.78
N HIS A 255 14.17 25.83 1.96
CA HIS A 255 13.87 24.70 1.07
C HIS A 255 14.92 24.53 -0.04
N MET A 256 15.46 25.62 -0.58
CA MET A 256 16.48 25.54 -1.63
C MET A 256 17.79 24.91 -1.14
N GLU A 257 18.18 25.09 0.12
CA GLU A 257 19.34 24.39 0.69
C GLU A 257 19.15 22.87 0.68
N ARG A 258 17.94 22.39 0.99
CA ARG A 258 17.57 20.97 0.91
C ARG A 258 17.51 20.49 -0.54
N PHE A 259 16.89 21.26 -1.42
CA PHE A 259 16.67 20.83 -2.81
C PHE A 259 17.98 20.74 -3.58
N HIS A 260 18.91 21.67 -3.36
CA HIS A 260 20.23 21.64 -3.99
C HIS A 260 21.16 20.54 -3.46
N GLN A 261 20.82 19.92 -2.32
CA GLN A 261 21.53 18.75 -1.82
C GLN A 261 21.27 17.50 -2.68
N LEU A 262 20.14 17.46 -3.40
CA LEU A 262 19.78 16.36 -4.27
C LEU A 262 20.54 16.41 -5.59
N ASP A 263 21.03 15.26 -6.05
CA ASP A 263 21.56 15.13 -7.39
C ASP A 263 20.45 15.05 -8.45
N GLN A 264 20.83 14.95 -9.73
CA GLN A 264 19.89 14.87 -10.85
C GLN A 264 18.94 13.66 -10.74
N LYS A 265 19.44 12.49 -10.32
CA LYS A 265 18.64 11.26 -10.23
C LYS A 265 17.66 11.34 -9.06
N GLN A 266 18.12 11.84 -7.92
CA GLN A 266 17.28 12.07 -6.75
C GLN A 266 16.19 13.10 -7.05
N SER A 267 16.53 14.20 -7.72
CA SER A 267 15.56 15.22 -8.11
C SER A 267 14.54 14.70 -9.12
N ALA A 268 14.95 13.82 -10.05
CA ALA A 268 14.04 13.15 -10.98
C ALA A 268 13.08 12.21 -10.24
N ALA A 269 13.56 11.43 -9.27
CA ALA A 269 12.72 10.56 -8.45
C ALA A 269 11.68 11.35 -7.63
N VAL A 270 12.08 12.48 -7.02
CA VAL A 270 11.14 13.39 -6.35
C VAL A 270 10.10 13.95 -7.32
N SER A 271 10.51 14.33 -8.53
CA SER A 271 9.60 14.82 -9.58
C SER A 271 8.56 13.75 -9.95
N ARG A 272 8.97 12.49 -10.15
CA ARG A 272 8.07 11.36 -10.45
C ARG A 272 7.14 11.06 -9.27
N PHE A 273 7.64 11.07 -8.04
CA PHE A 273 6.83 10.93 -6.83
C PHE A 273 5.70 11.99 -6.76
N LEU A 274 6.05 13.27 -6.89
CA LEU A 274 5.07 14.35 -6.83
C LEU A 274 4.08 14.29 -8.01
N GLN A 275 4.54 13.89 -9.20
CA GLN A 275 3.66 13.70 -10.36
C GLN A 275 2.58 12.65 -10.06
N TYR A 276 2.96 11.54 -9.44
CA TYR A 276 2.04 10.50 -9.04
C TYR A 276 1.08 10.98 -7.93
N MET A 277 1.60 11.59 -6.87
CA MET A 277 0.78 12.14 -5.77
C MET A 277 -0.20 13.23 -6.23
N SER A 278 0.14 14.00 -7.27
CA SER A 278 -0.75 15.06 -7.79
C SER A 278 -2.06 14.54 -8.41
N GLN A 279 -2.15 13.24 -8.68
CA GLN A 279 -3.32 12.60 -9.28
C GLN A 279 -4.45 12.35 -8.26
N ASP A 280 -4.15 12.34 -6.96
CA ASP A 280 -5.11 12.09 -5.89
C ASP A 280 -5.28 13.34 -5.00
N ASN A 281 -6.50 13.87 -4.91
CA ASN A 281 -6.83 15.00 -4.03
C ASN A 281 -7.82 14.62 -2.93
N VAL A 282 -8.12 13.32 -2.81
CA VAL A 282 -9.08 12.78 -1.84
C VAL A 282 -8.32 12.26 -0.62
N ARG A 283 -7.23 11.52 -0.85
CA ARG A 283 -6.44 10.84 0.18
C ARG A 283 -5.21 11.65 0.64
N VAL A 284 -4.71 12.52 -0.23
CA VAL A 284 -3.57 13.41 0.06
C VAL A 284 -3.81 14.80 -0.55
N ASP A 285 -3.03 15.80 -0.17
CA ASP A 285 -3.05 17.12 -0.81
C ASP A 285 -2.30 17.11 -2.16
N GLY A 286 -2.86 16.40 -3.15
CA GLY A 286 -2.34 16.34 -4.51
C GLY A 286 -2.27 17.71 -5.21
N ARG A 287 -3.07 18.68 -4.76
CA ARG A 287 -2.99 20.07 -5.25
C ARG A 287 -1.65 20.69 -4.86
N VAL A 288 -1.19 20.52 -3.62
CA VAL A 288 0.14 20.98 -3.20
C VAL A 288 1.24 20.23 -3.92
N ALA A 289 1.11 18.92 -4.13
CA ALA A 289 2.07 18.17 -4.95
C ALA A 289 2.19 18.75 -6.38
N GLY A 290 1.04 19.06 -7.01
CA GLY A 290 0.98 19.72 -8.32
C GLY A 290 1.54 21.15 -8.33
N GLU A 291 1.45 21.88 -7.22
CA GLU A 291 2.07 23.20 -7.04
C GLU A 291 3.59 23.10 -6.92
N ALA A 292 4.09 22.22 -6.05
CA ALA A 292 5.52 21.95 -5.88
C ALA A 292 6.19 21.57 -7.20
N LEU A 293 5.56 20.69 -7.99
CA LEU A 293 6.00 20.35 -9.34
C LEU A 293 6.19 21.58 -10.22
N ARG A 294 5.17 22.43 -10.32
CA ARG A 294 5.21 23.60 -11.21
C ARG A 294 6.21 24.64 -10.76
N LYS A 295 6.40 24.82 -9.45
CA LYS A 295 7.32 25.81 -8.87
C LYS A 295 8.79 25.42 -9.09
N TYR A 296 9.14 24.15 -8.92
CA TYR A 296 10.55 23.72 -8.93
C TYR A 296 10.81 22.37 -9.61
N TRP A 297 10.03 21.32 -9.31
CA TRP A 297 10.44 19.95 -9.63
C TRP A 297 10.22 19.51 -11.09
N LYS A 298 9.37 20.20 -11.85
CA LYS A 298 9.06 19.84 -13.26
C LYS A 298 10.28 19.88 -14.18
N GLN A 299 11.30 20.66 -13.83
CA GLN A 299 12.54 20.74 -14.63
C GLN A 299 13.37 19.44 -14.60
N PHE A 300 13.10 18.54 -13.66
CA PHE A 300 13.79 17.25 -13.51
C PHE A 300 13.01 16.06 -14.07
N ASP A 301 11.87 16.32 -14.74
CA ASP A 301 11.09 15.27 -15.38
C ASP A 301 11.92 14.63 -16.51
N PRO A 302 12.18 13.30 -16.44
CA PRO A 302 13.01 12.61 -17.42
C PRO A 302 12.42 12.62 -18.85
N THR A 303 11.14 12.94 -19.02
CA THR A 303 10.50 13.07 -20.34
C THR A 303 10.77 14.41 -21.03
N ASN A 304 11.37 15.39 -20.34
CA ASN A 304 11.74 16.70 -20.90
C ASN A 304 13.12 16.72 -21.59
N GLU A 305 13.82 15.58 -21.67
CA GLU A 305 15.01 15.43 -22.54
C GLU A 305 14.58 15.09 -23.98
N ASN A 306 14.23 16.13 -24.76
CA ASN A 306 14.11 16.08 -26.23
C ASN A 306 14.83 17.28 -26.86
#